data_AF-R9JGE5-F1
#
_entry.id   AF-R9JGE5-F1
#
_cell.length_a   1.000
_cell.length_b   1.000
_cell.length_c   1.000
_cell.angle_alpha   90.00
_cell.angle_beta   90.00
_cell.angle_gamma   90.00
#
_symmetry.space_group_name_H-M   'P 1'
#
loop_
_entity.id
_entity.type
_entity.pdbx_description
1 polymer ?
#
loop_
_entity_poly.entity_id
_entity_poly.type
_entity_poly.pdbx_seq_one_letter_code
_entity_poly.pdbx_strand_id
1 'polypeptide(L)'
;MKAIRDDNLKTLKGRTKIQYIWDYYKLPLAILGILLYVLAYILYGHFTAREPVLYVALVNVNAGGNLKKGLGEDFLGHRNLNPSKNKLELYTGLYLTDDELNENHQYTYASRMKILAVIDGELLDVVLMNQEAFDAFSQNGYLYDLEDFLPQADSGLYNAVKPDLAANIVILEDNQEELMFDSSASYHAVTEEHYYGIDLSRTTLIDSAGFHEPVYFGIIANTPRTDNAVDYLKYLYNYESSGSDIQ
;
A
#
# COMPACT_ATOMS: atom_id res chain seq x y z
N MET A 1 -9.70 -54.36 27.14
CA MET A 1 -9.54 -53.06 27.81
C MET A 1 -9.33 -53.34 29.30
N LYS A 2 -8.09 -53.29 29.81
CA LYS A 2 -7.77 -53.62 31.20
C LYS A 2 -7.34 -52.31 31.88
N ALA A 3 -8.29 -51.64 32.51
CA ALA A 3 -8.00 -50.49 33.37
C ALA A 3 -7.28 -51.02 34.61
N ILE A 4 -5.95 -50.87 34.65
CA ILE A 4 -5.14 -51.24 35.81
C ILE A 4 -5.03 -50.02 36.72
N ARG A 5 -5.44 -50.30 37.96
CA ARG A 5 -5.63 -49.47 39.14
C ARG A 5 -4.53 -48.45 39.42
N ASP A 6 -4.98 -47.26 39.78
CA ASP A 6 -4.32 -45.97 40.03
C ASP A 6 -3.39 -45.92 41.27
N ASP A 7 -2.98 -47.07 41.84
CA ASP A 7 -2.25 -47.11 43.12
C ASP A 7 -0.71 -47.14 42.99
N ASN A 8 -0.17 -47.33 41.78
CA ASN A 8 1.28 -47.53 41.57
C ASN A 8 2.04 -46.29 41.05
N LEU A 9 1.37 -45.16 40.79
CA LEU A 9 2.03 -43.96 40.26
C LEU A 9 2.89 -43.22 41.30
N LYS A 10 2.66 -43.48 42.59
CA LYS A 10 3.41 -42.88 43.72
C LYS A 10 4.66 -43.66 44.14
N THR A 11 4.82 -44.91 43.70
CA THR A 11 5.93 -45.80 44.11
C THR A 11 7.07 -45.91 43.09
N LEU A 12 6.91 -45.37 41.88
CA LEU A 12 7.91 -45.42 40.82
C LEU A 12 8.94 -44.28 40.99
N LYS A 13 10.19 -44.62 41.30
CA LYS A 13 11.33 -43.68 41.38
C LYS A 13 12.17 -43.70 40.10
N GLY A 14 12.53 -42.51 39.61
CA GLY A 14 13.57 -42.31 38.60
C GLY A 14 13.18 -42.75 37.18
N ARG A 15 14.06 -43.53 36.53
CA ARG A 15 14.01 -43.84 35.08
C ARG A 15 12.76 -44.64 34.66
N THR A 16 12.24 -45.51 35.52
CA THR A 16 11.04 -46.32 35.22
C THR A 16 9.79 -45.46 35.06
N LYS A 17 9.73 -44.31 35.76
CA LYS A 17 8.62 -43.36 35.65
C LYS A 17 8.67 -42.60 34.31
N ILE A 18 9.87 -42.22 33.87
CA ILE A 18 10.09 -41.59 32.56
C ILE A 18 9.74 -42.57 31.44
N GLN A 19 10.12 -43.84 31.59
CA GLN A 19 9.81 -44.89 30.62
C GLN A 19 8.30 -45.16 30.53
N TYR A 20 7.60 -45.18 31.66
CA TYR A 20 6.14 -45.28 31.67
C TYR A 20 5.44 -44.08 31.01
N ILE A 21 5.94 -42.86 31.26
CA ILE A 21 5.43 -41.65 30.61
C ILE A 21 5.63 -41.73 29.10
N TRP A 22 6.79 -42.22 28.66
CA TRP A 22 7.08 -42.37 27.23
C TRP A 22 6.23 -43.46 26.56
N ASP A 23 6.07 -44.63 27.20
CA ASP A 23 5.32 -45.74 26.62
C ASP A 23 3.81 -45.44 26.48
N TYR A 24 3.23 -44.70 27.44
CA TYR A 24 1.79 -44.40 27.47
C TYR A 24 1.42 -43.03 26.91
N TYR A 25 2.26 -42.00 27.09
CA TYR A 25 1.96 -40.61 26.75
C TYR A 25 2.79 -40.02 25.59
N LYS A 26 3.60 -40.81 24.86
CA LYS A 26 4.37 -40.28 23.71
C LYS A 26 3.53 -39.51 22.68
N LEU A 27 2.33 -40.00 22.35
CA LEU A 27 1.43 -39.35 21.39
C LEU A 27 0.80 -38.07 21.97
N PRO A 28 0.19 -38.08 23.17
CA PRO A 28 -0.25 -36.84 23.83
C PRO A 28 0.87 -35.80 24.01
N LEU A 29 2.08 -36.23 24.38
CA LEU A 29 3.22 -35.34 24.59
C LEU A 29 3.72 -34.72 23.27
N ALA A 30 3.71 -35.49 22.17
CA ALA A 30 4.00 -34.97 20.84
C ALA A 30 2.95 -33.93 20.39
N ILE A 31 1.67 -34.21 20.60
CA ILE A 31 0.57 -33.27 20.29
C ILE A 31 0.71 -31.99 21.11
N LEU A 32 1.01 -32.10 22.42
CA LEU A 32 1.26 -30.95 23.28
C LEU A 32 2.46 -30.13 22.80
N GLY A 33 3.54 -30.79 22.39
CA GLY A 33 4.71 -30.12 21.81
C GLY A 33 4.38 -29.34 20.53
N ILE A 34 3.58 -29.93 19.63
CA ILE A 34 3.11 -29.25 18.41
C ILE A 34 2.24 -28.05 18.76
N LEU A 35 1.30 -28.20 19.71
CA LEU A 35 0.46 -27.09 20.17
C LEU A 35 1.29 -25.94 20.76
N LEU A 36 2.29 -26.26 21.59
CA LEU A 36 3.19 -25.24 22.14
C LEU A 36 4.04 -24.57 21.06
N TYR A 37 4.49 -25.32 20.05
CA TYR A 37 5.21 -24.76 18.91
C TYR A 37 4.34 -23.80 18.11
N VAL A 38 3.11 -24.19 17.77
CA VAL A 38 2.15 -23.31 17.06
C VAL A 38 1.85 -22.07 17.89
N LEU A 39 1.63 -22.22 19.20
CA LEU A 39 1.38 -21.08 20.09
C LEU A 39 2.59 -20.13 20.15
N ALA A 40 3.80 -20.67 20.30
CA ALA A 40 5.03 -19.89 20.28
C ALA A 40 5.24 -19.18 18.93
N TYR A 41 4.89 -19.84 17.82
CA TYR A 41 4.97 -19.25 16.48
C TYR A 41 3.98 -18.09 16.30
N ILE A 42 2.73 -18.23 16.75
CA ILE A 42 1.73 -17.15 16.72
C ILE A 42 2.18 -15.96 17.57
N LEU A 43 2.65 -16.22 18.80
CA LEU A 43 3.20 -15.19 19.69
C LEU A 43 4.40 -14.48 19.04
N TYR A 44 5.33 -15.23 18.48
CA TYR A 44 6.49 -14.68 17.79
C TYR A 44 6.08 -13.81 16.60
N GLY A 45 5.10 -14.26 15.80
CA GLY A 45 4.54 -13.49 14.69
C GLY A 45 3.92 -12.17 15.14
N HIS A 46 3.12 -12.19 16.21
CA HIS A 46 2.49 -10.97 16.73
C HIS A 46 3.51 -9.98 17.32
N PHE A 47 4.57 -10.46 17.97
CA PHE A 47 5.63 -9.59 18.52
C PHE A 47 6.60 -9.05 17.46
N THR A 48 6.74 -9.75 16.32
CA THR A 48 7.64 -9.36 15.23
C THR A 48 6.87 -8.63 14.11
N ALA A 49 5.55 -8.51 14.22
CA ALA A 49 4.74 -7.76 13.27
C ALA A 49 5.14 -6.28 13.29
N ARG A 50 5.48 -5.74 12.12
CA ARG A 50 5.75 -4.32 11.93
C ARG A 50 4.45 -3.60 11.61
N GLU A 51 4.18 -2.52 12.32
CA GLU A 51 3.02 -1.68 12.11
C GLU A 51 3.21 -0.82 10.85
N PRO A 52 2.32 -0.91 9.86
CA PRO A 52 2.37 -0.06 8.68
C PRO A 52 1.92 1.36 9.01
N VAL A 53 2.81 2.33 8.81
CA VAL A 53 2.57 3.76 9.09
C VAL A 53 1.95 4.46 7.88
N LEU A 54 2.29 3.98 6.69
CA LEU A 54 1.78 4.50 5.42
C LEU A 54 1.74 3.37 4.39
N TYR A 55 0.72 3.40 3.55
CA TYR A 55 0.51 2.51 2.42
C TYR A 55 0.66 3.29 1.11
N VAL A 56 1.63 2.90 0.29
CA VAL A 56 1.96 3.57 -0.97
C VAL A 56 1.85 2.58 -2.11
N ALA A 57 1.23 2.98 -3.22
CA ALA A 57 1.22 2.18 -4.45
C ALA A 57 2.04 2.82 -5.57
N LEU A 58 2.72 1.98 -6.34
CA LEU A 58 3.27 2.32 -7.65
C LEU A 58 2.37 1.68 -8.71
N VAL A 59 1.67 2.51 -9.50
CA VAL A 59 0.73 2.05 -10.51
C VAL A 59 1.20 2.51 -11.89
N ASN A 60 1.38 1.57 -12.82
CA ASN A 60 2.00 1.81 -14.13
C ASN A 60 3.41 2.43 -14.06
N VAL A 61 4.05 2.41 -12.89
CA VAL A 61 5.38 2.97 -12.66
C VAL A 61 6.30 1.86 -12.16
N ASN A 62 7.45 1.69 -12.81
CA ASN A 62 8.43 0.69 -12.41
C ASN A 62 9.58 1.33 -11.63
N ALA A 63 9.60 1.11 -10.31
CA ALA A 63 10.70 1.56 -9.47
C ALA A 63 11.84 0.53 -9.39
N GLY A 64 13.05 0.97 -9.73
CA GLY A 64 14.29 0.26 -9.42
C GLY A 64 14.58 0.20 -7.91
N GLY A 65 15.57 -0.60 -7.50
CA GLY A 65 15.90 -0.83 -6.09
C GLY A 65 16.21 0.44 -5.28
N ASN A 66 16.97 1.37 -5.86
CA ASN A 66 17.33 2.64 -5.21
C ASN A 66 16.09 3.50 -4.94
N LEU A 67 15.17 3.55 -5.89
CA LEU A 67 13.93 4.30 -5.72
C LEU A 67 13.01 3.64 -4.68
N LYS A 68 12.89 2.31 -4.67
CA LYS A 68 12.12 1.62 -3.62
C LYS A 68 12.65 1.92 -2.21
N LYS A 69 13.98 2.05 -2.08
CA LYS A 69 14.61 2.44 -0.82
C LYS A 69 14.24 3.87 -0.43
N GLY A 70 14.39 4.82 -1.36
CA GLY A 70 14.01 6.23 -1.12
C GLY A 70 12.52 6.39 -0.79
N LEU A 71 11.65 5.70 -1.51
CA LEU A 71 10.21 5.75 -1.25
C LEU A 71 9.79 5.09 0.08
N GLY A 72 10.60 4.18 0.63
CA GLY A 72 10.22 3.36 1.78
C GLY A 72 11.10 3.55 3.01
N GLU A 73 12.32 3.04 2.96
CA GLU A 73 13.22 2.98 4.13
C GLU A 73 13.68 4.36 4.57
N ASP A 74 14.03 5.23 3.62
CA ASP A 74 14.57 6.55 3.91
C ASP A 74 13.49 7.48 4.51
N PHE A 75 12.21 7.27 4.17
CA PHE A 75 11.09 7.97 4.81
C PHE A 75 10.94 7.61 6.30
N LEU A 76 11.09 6.34 6.67
CA LEU A 76 11.04 5.92 8.08
C LEU A 76 12.19 6.55 8.87
N GLY A 77 13.37 6.66 8.25
CA GLY A 77 14.52 7.38 8.79
C GLY A 77 14.22 8.86 9.01
N HIS A 78 13.62 9.53 8.02
CA HIS A 78 13.20 10.93 8.13
C HIS A 78 12.22 11.17 9.30
N ARG A 79 11.31 10.23 9.54
CA ARG A 79 10.34 10.28 10.66
C ARG A 79 10.93 9.84 12.01
N ASN A 80 12.22 9.47 12.08
CA ASN A 80 12.85 8.87 13.26
C ASN A 80 12.12 7.63 13.80
N LEU A 81 11.46 6.89 12.90
CA LEU A 81 10.69 5.70 13.26
C LEU A 81 11.60 4.47 13.27
N ASN A 82 11.43 3.61 14.27
CA ASN A 82 12.21 2.38 14.36
C ASN A 82 11.78 1.39 13.24
N PRO A 83 12.65 1.03 12.27
CA PRO A 83 12.30 0.12 11.17
C PRO A 83 12.02 -1.32 11.61
N SER A 84 12.40 -1.68 12.85
CA SER A 84 12.08 -2.98 13.45
C SER A 84 10.63 -3.07 13.93
N LYS A 85 9.98 -1.92 14.17
CA LYS A 85 8.60 -1.83 14.65
C LYS A 85 7.64 -1.24 13.64
N ASN A 86 8.14 -0.35 12.78
CA ASN A 86 7.35 0.37 11.79
C ASN A 86 7.78 -0.04 10.38
N LYS A 87 6.84 -0.01 9.46
CA LYS A 87 7.11 -0.16 8.03
C LYS A 87 6.29 0.83 7.21
N LEU A 88 6.77 1.11 6.00
CA LEU A 88 5.96 1.63 4.91
C LEU A 88 5.61 0.43 4.01
N GLU A 89 4.33 0.24 3.74
CA GLU A 89 3.87 -0.82 2.84
C GLU A 89 3.89 -0.28 1.41
N LEU A 90 4.74 -0.83 0.55
CA LEU A 90 4.89 -0.40 -0.84
C LEU A 90 4.33 -1.45 -1.79
N TYR A 91 3.19 -1.17 -2.42
CA TYR A 91 2.63 -2.00 -3.46
C TYR A 91 3.28 -1.67 -4.81
N THR A 92 3.83 -2.68 -5.48
CA THR A 92 4.48 -2.52 -6.79
C THR A 92 3.93 -3.51 -7.80
N GLY A 93 4.14 -3.23 -9.10
CA GLY A 93 3.66 -4.09 -10.18
C GLY A 93 2.13 -4.07 -10.31
N LEU A 94 1.53 -2.93 -9.97
CA LEU A 94 0.11 -2.68 -10.18
C LEU A 94 -0.07 -1.98 -11.53
N TYR A 95 -1.10 -2.39 -12.24
CA TYR A 95 -1.49 -1.80 -13.52
C TYR A 95 -2.93 -1.28 -13.47
N LEU A 96 -3.15 -0.07 -13.96
CA LEU A 96 -4.46 0.53 -14.10
C LEU A 96 -4.53 1.29 -15.43
N THR A 97 -5.56 1.03 -16.20
CA THR A 97 -5.89 1.68 -17.48
C THR A 97 -7.40 1.78 -17.52
N ASP A 98 -7.97 2.69 -18.28
CA ASP A 98 -9.40 2.72 -18.61
C ASP A 98 -9.70 2.15 -20.01
N ASP A 99 -8.67 1.71 -20.75
CA ASP A 99 -8.84 1.08 -22.05
C ASP A 99 -9.45 -0.34 -21.91
N GLU A 100 -10.72 -0.47 -22.30
CA GLU A 100 -11.47 -1.71 -22.35
C GLU A 100 -11.07 -2.65 -23.50
N LEU A 101 -10.10 -2.28 -24.34
CA LEU A 101 -9.60 -3.09 -25.46
C LEU A 101 -8.14 -3.53 -25.28
N ASN A 102 -7.54 -3.26 -24.13
CA ASN A 102 -6.12 -3.55 -23.87
C ASN A 102 -5.82 -5.06 -23.93
N GLU A 103 -4.91 -5.48 -24.84
CA GLU A 103 -4.54 -6.89 -25.09
C GLU A 103 -4.13 -7.67 -23.82
N ASN A 104 -3.71 -6.97 -22.75
CA ASN A 104 -3.30 -7.55 -21.46
C ASN A 104 -4.41 -7.64 -20.40
N HIS A 105 -5.69 -7.66 -20.79
CA HIS A 105 -6.87 -7.68 -19.92
C HIS A 105 -6.78 -8.46 -18.60
N GLN A 106 -6.20 -9.66 -18.61
CA GLN A 106 -6.13 -10.49 -17.40
C GLN A 106 -5.21 -9.91 -16.30
N TYR A 107 -4.08 -9.29 -16.68
CA TYR A 107 -3.16 -8.64 -15.73
C TYR A 107 -3.73 -7.34 -15.20
N THR A 108 -4.39 -6.58 -16.07
CA THR A 108 -5.11 -5.35 -15.71
C THR A 108 -6.24 -5.64 -14.73
N TYR A 109 -7.01 -6.72 -14.95
CA TYR A 109 -8.14 -7.06 -14.07
C TYR A 109 -7.69 -7.42 -12.65
N ALA A 110 -6.67 -8.28 -12.51
CA ALA A 110 -6.15 -8.65 -11.20
C ALA A 110 -5.56 -7.44 -10.44
N SER A 111 -4.88 -6.55 -11.17
CA SER A 111 -4.33 -5.31 -10.61
C SER A 111 -5.43 -4.34 -10.16
N ARG A 112 -6.44 -4.11 -11.01
CA ARG A 112 -7.65 -3.31 -10.69
C ARG A 112 -8.33 -3.84 -9.43
N MET A 113 -8.60 -5.15 -9.36
CA MET A 113 -9.22 -5.79 -8.20
C MET A 113 -8.39 -5.57 -6.92
N LYS A 114 -7.06 -5.66 -7.02
CA LYS A 114 -6.18 -5.41 -5.89
C LYS A 114 -6.21 -3.95 -5.45
N ILE A 115 -6.16 -3.00 -6.39
CA ILE A 115 -6.26 -1.55 -6.10
C ILE A 115 -7.56 -1.26 -5.36
N LEU A 116 -8.71 -1.71 -5.89
CA LEU A 116 -10.01 -1.55 -5.25
C LEU A 116 -10.05 -2.14 -3.85
N ALA A 117 -9.55 -3.37 -3.68
CA ALA A 117 -9.53 -4.03 -2.38
C ALA A 117 -8.67 -3.30 -1.33
N VAL A 118 -7.54 -2.70 -1.74
CA VAL A 118 -6.70 -1.92 -0.80
C VAL A 118 -7.27 -0.54 -0.52
N ILE A 119 -7.96 0.10 -1.49
CA ILE A 119 -8.68 1.35 -1.26
C ILE A 119 -9.84 1.10 -0.28
N ASP A 120 -10.75 0.17 -0.59
CA ASP A 120 -11.91 -0.16 0.26
C ASP A 120 -11.51 -0.62 1.67
N GLY A 121 -10.36 -1.28 1.77
CA GLY A 121 -9.78 -1.70 3.05
C GLY A 121 -9.09 -0.60 3.85
N GLU A 122 -9.03 0.64 3.36
CA GLU A 122 -8.26 1.75 3.95
C GLU A 122 -6.76 1.39 4.10
N LEU A 123 -6.26 0.58 3.17
CA LEU A 123 -4.88 0.09 3.07
C LEU A 123 -4.15 0.72 1.87
N LEU A 124 -4.61 1.88 1.40
CA LEU A 124 -3.90 2.68 0.41
C LEU A 124 -4.07 4.16 0.74
N ASP A 125 -2.96 4.84 0.97
CA ASP A 125 -2.97 6.25 1.39
C ASP A 125 -2.49 7.17 0.26
N VAL A 126 -1.45 6.74 -0.44
CA VAL A 126 -0.77 7.51 -1.49
C VAL A 126 -0.54 6.61 -2.70
N VAL A 127 -0.64 7.19 -3.88
CA VAL A 127 -0.29 6.53 -5.14
C VAL A 127 0.71 7.38 -5.93
N LEU A 128 1.74 6.74 -6.46
CA LEU A 128 2.62 7.27 -7.49
C LEU A 128 2.30 6.56 -8.80
N MET A 129 2.04 7.32 -9.84
CA MET A 129 1.47 6.81 -11.08
C MET A 129 1.92 7.58 -12.30
N ASN A 130 1.88 6.94 -13.47
CA ASN A 130 2.08 7.65 -14.74
C ASN A 130 0.76 8.36 -15.16
N GLN A 131 0.78 9.05 -16.30
CA GLN A 131 -0.39 9.77 -16.81
C GLN A 131 -1.63 8.89 -16.95
N GLU A 132 -1.50 7.70 -17.57
CA GLU A 132 -2.64 6.81 -17.83
C GLU A 132 -3.33 6.37 -16.54
N ALA A 133 -2.55 6.00 -15.53
CA ALA A 133 -3.12 5.66 -14.23
C ALA A 133 -3.65 6.90 -13.51
N PHE A 134 -3.00 8.07 -13.63
CA PHE A 134 -3.53 9.33 -13.07
C PHE A 134 -4.91 9.67 -13.61
N ASP A 135 -5.12 9.53 -14.92
CA ASP A 135 -6.41 9.71 -15.58
C ASP A 135 -7.46 8.75 -15.02
N ALA A 136 -7.13 7.47 -14.94
CA ALA A 136 -8.04 6.46 -14.41
C ALA A 136 -8.39 6.69 -12.93
N PHE A 137 -7.40 6.99 -12.07
CA PHE A 137 -7.65 7.27 -10.66
C PHE A 137 -8.54 8.51 -10.46
N SER A 138 -8.34 9.55 -11.28
CA SER A 138 -9.12 10.79 -11.21
C SER A 138 -10.56 10.58 -11.66
N GLN A 139 -10.76 9.94 -12.82
CA GLN A 139 -12.10 9.67 -13.38
C GLN A 139 -12.95 8.76 -12.49
N ASN A 140 -12.31 7.80 -11.81
CA ASN A 140 -12.99 6.90 -10.88
C ASN A 140 -13.22 7.52 -9.49
N GLY A 141 -12.82 8.77 -9.25
CA GLY A 141 -13.03 9.46 -7.98
C GLY A 141 -12.24 8.89 -6.80
N TYR A 142 -11.11 8.24 -7.06
CA TYR A 142 -10.28 7.62 -6.02
C TYR A 142 -9.37 8.61 -5.30
N LEU A 143 -9.18 9.82 -5.82
CA LEU A 143 -8.22 10.80 -5.32
C LEU A 143 -8.91 11.98 -4.63
N TYR A 144 -8.24 12.56 -3.63
CA TYR A 144 -8.62 13.85 -3.09
C TYR A 144 -8.43 14.96 -4.12
N ASP A 145 -9.36 15.91 -4.15
CA ASP A 145 -9.08 17.23 -4.72
C ASP A 145 -8.09 17.96 -3.79
N LEU A 146 -6.87 18.17 -4.30
CA LEU A 146 -5.76 18.74 -3.57
C LEU A 146 -5.91 20.26 -3.40
N GLU A 147 -6.68 20.94 -4.26
CA GLU A 147 -6.98 22.36 -4.09
C GLU A 147 -7.91 22.58 -2.89
N ASP A 148 -8.82 21.66 -2.62
CA ASP A 148 -9.67 21.71 -1.43
C ASP A 148 -8.97 21.15 -0.19
N PHE A 149 -8.24 20.04 -0.34
CA PHE A 149 -7.66 19.30 0.79
C PHE A 149 -6.41 19.97 1.38
N LEU A 150 -5.41 20.33 0.56
CA LEU A 150 -4.11 20.77 1.05
C LEU A 150 -4.14 22.10 1.80
N PRO A 151 -4.92 23.13 1.41
CA PRO A 151 -4.98 24.38 2.18
C PRO A 151 -5.47 24.18 3.62
N GLN A 152 -6.33 23.19 3.85
CA GLN A 152 -6.84 22.84 5.17
C GLN A 152 -5.82 22.03 5.99
N ALA A 153 -5.11 21.11 5.33
CA ALA A 153 -4.13 20.26 6.00
C ALA A 153 -2.79 20.98 6.29
N ASP A 154 -2.24 21.68 5.29
CA ASP A 154 -1.01 22.47 5.40
C ASP A 154 -0.91 23.52 4.29
N SER A 155 -1.32 24.75 4.60
CA SER A 155 -1.26 25.89 3.68
C SER A 155 0.16 26.23 3.19
N GLY A 156 1.20 25.95 3.99
CA GLY A 156 2.59 26.19 3.62
C GLY A 156 3.03 25.22 2.53
N LEU A 157 2.70 23.94 2.70
CA LEU A 157 2.93 22.92 1.70
C LEU A 157 2.15 23.19 0.42
N TYR A 158 0.86 23.56 0.51
CA TYR A 158 0.04 23.88 -0.67
C TYR A 158 0.71 24.94 -1.54
N ASN A 159 1.20 26.03 -0.94
CA ASN A 159 1.89 27.08 -1.68
C ASN A 159 3.19 26.60 -2.33
N ALA A 160 3.90 25.65 -1.71
CA ALA A 160 5.14 25.09 -2.25
C ALA A 160 4.89 24.17 -3.45
N VAL A 161 3.82 23.36 -3.42
CA VAL A 161 3.50 22.39 -4.48
C VAL A 161 2.60 22.96 -5.58
N LYS A 162 1.99 24.13 -5.35
CA LYS A 162 1.07 24.80 -6.30
C LYS A 162 1.56 24.83 -7.76
N PRO A 163 2.84 25.12 -8.05
CA PRO A 163 3.33 25.15 -9.44
C PRO A 163 3.31 23.81 -10.16
N ASP A 164 3.28 22.71 -9.40
CA ASP A 164 3.34 21.34 -9.91
C ASP A 164 2.02 20.60 -9.73
N LEU A 165 0.94 21.29 -9.30
CA LEU A 165 -0.39 20.69 -9.26
C LEU A 165 -0.80 20.24 -10.66
N ALA A 166 -1.20 18.98 -10.76
CA ALA A 166 -1.68 18.35 -11.97
C ALA A 166 -3.21 18.29 -11.93
N ALA A 167 -3.82 18.94 -12.92
CA ALA A 167 -5.25 18.90 -13.09
C ALA A 167 -5.69 17.67 -13.88
N ASN A 168 -6.92 17.23 -13.64
CA ASN A 168 -7.61 16.28 -14.50
C ASN A 168 -9.04 16.73 -14.74
N ILE A 169 -9.62 16.24 -15.82
CA ILE A 169 -10.97 16.56 -16.25
C ILE A 169 -11.90 15.44 -15.76
N VAL A 170 -12.89 15.80 -14.96
CA VAL A 170 -13.99 14.91 -14.58
C VAL A 170 -15.15 15.15 -15.53
N ILE A 171 -15.67 14.08 -16.11
CA ILE A 171 -16.88 14.11 -16.92
C ILE A 171 -18.07 14.02 -15.97
N LEU A 172 -18.82 15.11 -15.82
CA LEU A 172 -20.00 15.18 -14.98
C LEU A 172 -21.24 14.65 -15.70
N GLU A 173 -21.37 15.03 -16.97
CA GLU A 173 -22.43 14.56 -17.85
C GLU A 173 -21.83 14.28 -19.23
N ASP A 174 -22.21 13.15 -19.82
CA ASP A 174 -21.91 12.82 -21.21
C ASP A 174 -23.18 12.21 -21.83
N ASN A 175 -23.64 12.80 -22.93
CA ASN A 175 -24.82 12.34 -23.64
C ASN A 175 -24.53 11.26 -24.71
N GLN A 176 -23.37 10.60 -24.64
CA GLN A 176 -23.02 9.53 -25.57
C GLN A 176 -24.07 8.39 -25.61
N GLU A 177 -24.69 8.05 -24.49
CA GLU A 177 -25.79 7.07 -24.48
C GLU A 177 -27.03 7.58 -25.22
N GLU A 178 -27.35 8.87 -25.14
CA GLU A 178 -28.49 9.49 -25.84
C GLU A 178 -28.28 9.47 -27.36
N LEU A 179 -27.06 9.75 -27.82
CA LEU A 179 -26.67 9.69 -29.24
C LEU A 179 -26.82 8.29 -29.86
N MET A 180 -26.73 7.23 -29.05
CA MET A 180 -26.93 5.85 -29.51
C MET A 180 -28.40 5.58 -29.88
N PHE A 181 -29.34 6.31 -29.28
CA PHE A 181 -30.78 6.15 -29.49
C PHE A 181 -31.40 7.27 -30.33
N ASP A 182 -30.80 8.46 -30.36
CA ASP A 182 -31.20 9.59 -31.19
C ASP A 182 -30.01 10.17 -31.97
N SER A 183 -29.90 9.78 -33.25
CA SER A 183 -28.85 10.27 -34.15
C SER A 183 -29.05 11.71 -34.62
N SER A 184 -30.14 12.38 -34.22
CA SER A 184 -30.38 13.80 -34.49
C SER A 184 -29.96 14.70 -33.33
N ALA A 185 -29.68 14.12 -32.15
CA ALA A 185 -29.13 14.86 -31.02
C ALA A 185 -27.68 15.32 -31.31
N SER A 186 -27.29 16.44 -30.72
CA SER A 186 -25.91 16.95 -30.80
C SER A 186 -25.10 16.45 -29.61
N TYR A 187 -23.84 16.09 -29.83
CA TYR A 187 -22.93 15.72 -28.75
C TYR A 187 -22.73 16.88 -27.77
N HIS A 188 -22.82 16.59 -26.48
CA HIS A 188 -22.54 17.52 -25.39
C HIS A 188 -22.02 16.76 -24.17
N ALA A 189 -20.93 17.24 -23.61
CA ALA A 189 -20.40 16.78 -22.33
C ALA A 189 -20.16 17.98 -21.41
N VAL A 190 -20.53 17.83 -20.14
CA VAL A 190 -20.20 18.77 -19.06
C VAL A 190 -18.99 18.23 -18.34
N THR A 191 -17.94 19.05 -18.25
CA THR A 191 -16.69 18.67 -17.60
C THR A 191 -16.23 19.72 -16.61
N GLU A 192 -15.66 19.29 -15.48
CA GLU A 192 -14.98 20.17 -14.53
C GLU A 192 -13.50 19.77 -14.40
N GLU A 193 -12.65 20.78 -14.24
CA GLU A 193 -11.21 20.60 -14.05
C GLU A 193 -10.89 20.72 -12.56
N HIS A 194 -10.23 19.69 -12.02
CA HIS A 194 -9.88 19.59 -10.60
C HIS A 194 -8.44 19.13 -10.42
N TYR A 195 -7.80 19.51 -9.31
CA TYR A 195 -6.39 19.22 -9.05
C TYR A 195 -6.22 17.97 -8.21
N TYR A 196 -6.20 16.80 -8.85
CA TYR A 196 -6.10 15.50 -8.15
C TYR A 196 -4.66 15.02 -7.93
N GLY A 197 -3.68 15.63 -8.59
CA GLY A 197 -2.31 15.14 -8.60
C GLY A 197 -1.27 16.22 -8.38
N ILE A 198 -0.04 15.79 -8.12
CA ILE A 198 1.15 16.64 -8.13
C ILE A 198 2.20 15.97 -9.01
N ASP A 199 2.73 16.69 -9.99
CA ASP A 199 3.82 16.22 -10.84
C ASP A 199 5.14 16.21 -10.05
N LEU A 200 5.61 15.02 -9.69
CA LEU A 200 6.86 14.83 -8.96
C LEU A 200 8.07 14.67 -9.89
N SER A 201 7.91 14.76 -11.21
CA SER A 201 8.98 14.47 -12.17
C SER A 201 10.22 15.33 -11.98
N ARG A 202 10.06 16.52 -11.41
CA ARG A 202 11.15 17.47 -11.11
C ARG A 202 11.81 17.26 -9.75
N THR A 203 11.28 16.36 -8.91
CA THR A 203 11.86 16.09 -7.59
C THR A 203 13.12 15.24 -7.73
N THR A 204 14.10 15.49 -6.87
CA THR A 204 15.41 14.81 -6.90
C THR A 204 15.28 13.28 -6.87
N LEU A 205 14.32 12.74 -6.10
CA LEU A 205 14.13 11.31 -5.97
C LEU A 205 13.63 10.66 -7.26
N ILE A 206 12.71 11.31 -7.96
CA ILE A 206 12.10 10.80 -9.19
C ILE A 206 13.04 11.01 -10.39
N ASP A 207 13.66 12.19 -10.50
CA ASP A 207 14.62 12.51 -11.57
C ASP A 207 15.82 11.55 -11.54
N SER A 208 16.39 11.31 -10.35
CA SER A 208 17.52 10.38 -10.18
C SER A 208 17.18 8.90 -10.46
N ALA A 209 15.90 8.54 -10.49
CA ALA A 209 15.45 7.20 -10.81
C ALA A 209 15.36 6.91 -12.31
N GLY A 210 15.50 7.93 -13.18
CA GLY A 210 15.54 7.76 -14.63
C GLY A 210 14.19 7.41 -15.26
N PHE A 211 13.09 7.91 -14.70
CA PHE A 211 11.78 7.77 -15.34
C PHE A 211 11.73 8.54 -16.66
N HIS A 212 11.18 7.88 -17.69
CA HIS A 212 11.01 8.48 -19.01
C HIS A 212 9.64 9.15 -19.17
N GLU A 213 8.70 8.80 -18.29
CA GLU A 213 7.34 9.31 -18.24
C GLU A 213 7.15 10.14 -16.97
N PRO A 214 6.25 11.13 -16.97
CA PRO A 214 5.90 11.87 -15.78
C PRO A 214 5.40 10.96 -14.66
N VAL A 215 5.72 11.29 -13.41
CA VAL A 215 5.23 10.59 -12.23
C VAL A 215 4.38 11.53 -11.39
N TYR A 216 3.09 11.23 -11.34
CA TYR A 216 2.11 11.94 -10.54
C TYR A 216 1.96 11.32 -9.17
N PHE A 217 1.85 12.17 -8.16
CA PHE A 217 1.48 11.83 -6.80
C PHE A 217 0.00 12.13 -6.57
N GLY A 218 -0.74 11.18 -6.02
CA GLY A 218 -2.11 11.36 -5.58
C GLY A 218 -2.32 10.87 -4.16
N ILE A 219 -3.24 11.50 -3.43
CA ILE A 219 -3.70 11.06 -2.10
C ILE A 219 -5.05 10.39 -2.27
N ILE A 220 -5.21 9.18 -1.73
CA ILE A 220 -6.46 8.42 -1.85
C ILE A 220 -7.56 9.08 -1.00
N ALA A 221 -8.73 9.30 -1.60
CA ALA A 221 -9.84 10.05 -1.02
C ALA A 221 -10.35 9.48 0.32
N ASN A 222 -10.27 8.15 0.53
CA ASN A 222 -10.75 7.51 1.76
C ASN A 222 -9.65 7.20 2.77
N THR A 223 -8.42 7.71 2.60
CA THR A 223 -7.34 7.41 3.56
C THR A 223 -7.67 7.95 4.96
N PRO A 224 -7.54 7.12 6.02
CA PRO A 224 -7.63 7.58 7.39
C PRO A 224 -6.31 8.19 7.89
N ARG A 225 -5.26 8.23 7.06
CA ARG A 225 -3.88 8.62 7.41
C ARG A 225 -3.46 9.90 6.72
N THR A 226 -4.38 10.86 6.61
CA THR A 226 -4.17 12.16 5.94
C THR A 226 -2.89 12.87 6.39
N ASP A 227 -2.61 12.88 7.70
CA ASP A 227 -1.41 13.52 8.25
C ASP A 227 -0.12 12.84 7.74
N ASN A 228 -0.09 11.51 7.71
CA ASN A 228 1.06 10.76 7.20
C ASN A 228 1.21 10.93 5.68
N ALA A 229 0.12 11.02 4.93
CA ALA A 229 0.17 11.26 3.48
C ALA A 229 0.73 12.66 3.16
N VAL A 230 0.30 13.68 3.91
CA VAL A 230 0.82 15.05 3.80
C VAL A 230 2.29 15.13 4.20
N ASP A 231 2.67 14.46 5.29
CA ASP A 231 4.08 14.40 5.70
C ASP A 231 4.96 13.64 4.70
N TYR A 232 4.41 12.63 4.03
CA TYR A 232 5.09 11.93 2.95
C TYR A 232 5.29 12.82 1.72
N LEU A 233 4.30 13.61 1.33
CA LEU A 233 4.44 14.60 0.27
C LEU A 233 5.56 15.61 0.57
N LYS A 234 5.59 16.15 1.81
CA LYS A 234 6.67 17.03 2.27
C LYS A 234 8.05 16.36 2.15
N TYR A 235 8.11 15.10 2.55
CA TYR A 235 9.34 14.32 2.47
C TYR A 235 9.83 14.17 1.03
N LEU A 236 8.94 13.83 0.09
CA LEU A 236 9.30 13.67 -1.32
C LEU A 236 9.78 14.99 -1.96
N TYR A 237 9.13 16.11 -1.63
CA TYR A 237 9.52 17.43 -2.12
C TYR A 237 10.87 17.90 -1.60
N ASN A 238 11.15 17.62 -0.33
CA ASN A 238 12.40 18.00 0.33
C ASN A 238 13.42 16.85 0.33
N TYR A 239 13.25 15.87 -0.56
CA TYR A 239 14.16 14.74 -0.60
C TYR A 239 15.53 15.21 -1.07
N GLU A 240 16.45 15.29 -0.13
CA GLU A 240 17.87 15.39 -0.41
C GLU A 240 18.43 13.98 -0.36
N SER A 241 18.99 13.51 -1.48
CA SER A 241 19.76 12.27 -1.48
C SER A 241 20.85 12.42 -0.44
N SER A 242 20.76 11.67 0.67
CA SER A 242 21.87 11.54 1.59
C SER A 242 23.06 11.08 0.76
N GLY A 243 24.04 11.97 0.58
CA GLY A 243 25.13 11.75 -0.33
C GLY A 243 25.70 10.36 -0.14
N SER A 244 25.89 9.65 -1.24
CA SER A 244 26.83 8.54 -1.27
C SER A 244 28.21 9.10 -0.90
N ASP A 245 28.50 9.14 0.40
CA ASP A 245 29.82 8.79 0.87
C ASP A 245 30.12 7.42 0.26
N ILE A 246 30.98 7.41 -0.75
CA ILE A 246 32.16 6.55 -0.86
C ILE A 246 32.93 6.97 -2.13
N GLN A 247 34.16 7.43 -1.87
CA GLN A 247 35.30 7.46 -2.78
C GLN A 247 35.64 6.07 -3.31
#